data_AF-A0A653CVF6-F1
#
_entry.id   AF-A0A653CVF6-F1
#
_cell.length_a   1.000
_cell.length_b   1.000
_cell.length_c   1.000
_cell.angle_alpha   90.00
_cell.angle_beta   90.00
_cell.angle_gamma   90.00
#
_symmetry.space_group_name_H-M   'P 1'
#
loop_
_entity.id
_entity.type
_entity.pdbx_description
1 polymer ?
#
loop_
_entity_poly.entity_id
_entity_poly.type
_entity_poly.pdbx_seq_one_letter_code
_entity_poly.pdbx_strand_id
1 'polypeptide(L)'
;MKTRGYSENIIELCKRVDDKYLALLEDASQYLYGKEYNTDMNFNVKDFKFKRKFVDRNDIENHLSHECTITSTSISDYILNSLPCSSTDSDLVTKSVVGARFLEAVSFLCPHFQRCCTLDNVTNKWSKVCDRFSQASNTLWQNWLENEVRQTEVTCEKLQDISQRKMISIYTRWDEIEIQEQTDDEKVFKSQIRVPLKPSLTLSEILDQLNENLSKVLPHTLPKQVYLQFIEKNVFAILRHYKIYAESDLNQKQALQFLFDVKFLATFCIPRENSQLVTYSQDICDKFRSKVDPFDLDVFYPYLQSNVKRAVGQSQIILGCLLPSSHHLASLGISEKNKEQEQNPSLLALSTPSITTWFSLLPISVPTPKSAAGQLTSKKSAKHYSI
;
A
#
# COMPACT_ATOMS: atom_id res chain seq x y z
N MET A 1 14.76 -11.84 11.09
CA MET A 1 14.65 -10.39 11.35
C MET A 1 13.82 -9.78 10.23
N LYS A 2 12.67 -9.16 10.53
CA LYS A 2 11.92 -8.42 9.51
C LYS A 2 12.83 -7.30 9.00
N THR A 3 13.07 -7.21 7.70
CA THR A 3 13.84 -6.14 7.07
C THR A 3 13.09 -4.82 7.30
N ARG A 4 13.48 -4.08 8.34
CA ARG A 4 12.84 -2.80 8.70
C ARG A 4 13.34 -1.61 7.87
N GLY A 5 14.17 -1.88 6.85
CA GLY A 5 14.65 -0.90 5.87
C GLY A 5 15.40 0.28 6.46
N TYR A 6 16.12 0.10 7.57
CA TYR A 6 16.98 1.14 8.11
C TYR A 6 18.19 1.34 7.19
N SER A 7 18.52 2.60 6.89
CA SER A 7 19.73 2.94 6.16
C SER A 7 20.97 2.71 7.03
N GLU A 8 22.11 2.43 6.41
CA GLU A 8 23.38 2.21 7.09
C GLU A 8 23.78 3.39 7.99
N ASN A 9 23.53 4.61 7.53
CA ASN A 9 23.76 5.84 8.30
C ASN A 9 22.93 5.91 9.58
N ILE A 10 21.66 5.47 9.54
CA ILE A 10 20.81 5.44 10.74
C ILE A 10 21.33 4.39 11.72
N ILE A 11 21.77 3.23 11.21
CA ILE A 11 22.34 2.16 12.03
C ILE A 11 23.62 2.65 12.71
N GLU A 12 24.53 3.30 11.98
CA GLU A 12 25.74 3.90 12.57
C GLU A 12 25.41 4.96 13.61
N LEU A 13 24.42 5.82 13.36
CA LEU A 13 24.01 6.85 14.30
C LEU A 13 23.46 6.22 15.59
N CYS A 14 22.61 5.20 15.48
CA CYS A 14 22.11 4.45 16.63
C CYS A 14 23.24 3.78 17.41
N LYS A 15 24.24 3.19 16.73
CA LYS A 15 25.43 2.62 17.38
C LYS A 15 26.21 3.66 18.18
N ARG A 16 26.52 4.82 17.58
CA ARG A 16 27.26 5.91 18.28
C ARG A 16 26.50 6.43 19.51
N VAL A 17 25.17 6.45 19.45
CA VAL A 17 24.34 6.81 20.61
C VAL A 17 24.40 5.71 21.66
N ASP A 18 24.25 4.45 21.26
CA ASP A 18 24.25 3.30 22.16
C ASP A 18 25.62 3.08 22.83
N ASP A 19 26.74 3.33 22.13
CA ASP A 19 28.10 3.25 22.66
C ASP A 19 28.33 4.26 23.80
N LYS A 20 27.73 5.45 23.71
CA LYS A 20 27.77 6.43 24.81
C LYS A 20 27.01 5.94 26.04
N TYR A 21 25.87 5.28 25.84
CA TYR A 21 25.11 4.68 26.93
C TYR A 21 25.80 3.43 27.48
N LEU A 22 26.54 2.69 26.67
CA LEU A 22 27.38 1.58 27.12
C LEU A 22 28.48 2.09 28.06
N ALA A 23 29.22 3.15 27.68
CA ALA A 23 30.23 3.74 28.55
C ALA A 23 29.64 4.22 29.90
N LEU A 24 28.45 4.85 29.86
CA LEU A 24 27.74 5.25 31.09
C LEU A 24 27.32 4.05 31.95
N LEU A 25 26.94 2.93 31.33
CA LEU A 25 26.62 1.70 32.05
C LEU A 25 27.86 1.03 32.64
N GLU A 26 29.00 1.06 31.94
CA GLU A 26 30.28 0.58 32.44
C GLU A 26 30.69 1.36 33.69
N ASP A 27 30.66 2.69 33.63
CA ASP A 27 30.96 3.58 34.76
C ASP A 27 30.00 3.34 35.93
N ALA A 28 28.69 3.27 35.66
CA ALA A 28 27.68 3.00 36.68
C ALA A 28 27.85 1.60 37.28
N SER A 29 28.21 0.59 36.47
CA SER A 29 28.41 -0.78 36.94
C SER A 29 29.65 -0.91 37.83
N GLN A 30 30.74 -0.22 37.47
CA GLN A 30 31.96 -0.20 38.26
C GLN A 30 31.74 0.55 39.58
N TYR A 31 31.03 1.67 39.55
CA TYR A 31 30.73 2.46 40.74
C TYR A 31 29.76 1.76 41.71
N LEU A 32 28.67 1.16 41.19
CA LEU A 32 27.61 0.58 42.02
C LEU A 32 27.87 -0.88 42.41
N TYR A 33 28.56 -1.65 41.56
CA TYR A 33 28.72 -3.09 41.71
C TYR A 33 30.19 -3.54 41.80
N GLY A 34 31.16 -2.67 41.50
CA GLY A 34 32.59 -3.01 41.53
C GLY A 34 32.98 -4.10 40.54
N LYS A 35 32.19 -4.28 39.48
CA LYS A 35 32.40 -5.28 38.42
C LYS A 35 32.29 -4.62 37.06
N GLU A 36 33.06 -5.12 36.10
CA GLU A 36 32.91 -4.76 34.70
C GLU A 36 31.52 -5.15 34.19
N TYR A 37 30.93 -4.28 33.36
CA TYR A 37 29.63 -4.50 32.78
C TYR A 37 29.64 -5.76 31.91
N ASN A 38 28.69 -6.66 32.15
CA ASN A 38 28.42 -7.77 31.26
C ASN A 38 26.94 -7.74 30.87
N THR A 39 26.65 -8.02 29.61
CA THR A 39 25.30 -8.06 29.05
C THR A 39 24.38 -9.01 29.84
N ASP A 40 24.92 -9.99 30.56
CA ASP A 40 24.16 -10.93 31.42
C ASP A 40 24.12 -10.55 32.92
N MET A 41 24.59 -9.36 33.30
CA MET A 41 24.51 -8.91 34.69
C MET A 41 23.05 -8.71 35.12
N ASN A 42 22.56 -9.63 35.93
CA ASN A 42 21.40 -9.39 36.78
C ASN A 42 21.80 -8.39 37.87
N PHE A 43 21.38 -7.12 37.71
CA PHE A 43 21.51 -6.05 38.73
C PHE A 43 20.81 -6.38 40.07
N ASN A 44 20.10 -7.51 40.12
CA ASN A 44 19.45 -8.11 41.26
C ASN A 44 20.44 -8.81 42.23
N VAL A 45 21.56 -8.15 42.55
CA VAL A 45 22.48 -8.63 43.59
C VAL A 45 21.80 -8.46 44.95
N LYS A 46 21.11 -9.51 45.41
CA LYS A 46 20.54 -9.63 46.77
C LYS A 46 21.62 -9.94 47.82
N ASP A 47 22.84 -9.45 47.66
CA ASP A 47 23.85 -9.56 48.71
C ASP A 47 23.61 -8.46 49.75
N PHE A 48 23.10 -8.88 50.92
CA PHE A 48 22.90 -8.03 52.09
C PHE A 48 24.21 -7.36 52.57
N LYS A 49 25.39 -7.88 52.18
CA LYS A 49 26.70 -7.26 52.46
C LYS A 49 27.05 -6.09 51.53
N PHE A 50 26.48 -6.03 50.32
CA PHE A 50 26.71 -4.94 49.36
C PHE A 50 25.77 -3.74 49.56
N LYS A 51 24.56 -3.97 50.09
CA LYS A 51 23.58 -2.91 50.39
C LYS A 51 24.07 -1.84 51.38
N ARG A 52 25.10 -2.11 52.18
CA ARG A 52 25.65 -1.16 53.16
C ARG A 52 26.83 -0.33 52.64
N LYS A 53 27.39 -0.62 51.46
CA LYS A 53 28.57 0.09 50.94
C LYS A 53 28.23 1.35 50.13
N PHE A 54 27.04 1.42 49.53
CA PHE A 54 26.63 2.54 48.69
C PHE A 54 25.21 2.98 49.06
N VAL A 55 25.12 3.99 49.93
CA VAL A 55 23.84 4.56 50.41
C VAL A 55 23.08 5.21 49.24
N ASP A 56 23.80 5.77 48.26
CA ASP A 56 23.26 6.54 47.15
C ASP A 56 22.84 5.67 45.95
N ARG A 57 22.88 4.33 46.06
CA ARG A 57 22.61 3.42 44.93
C ARG A 57 21.25 3.69 44.28
N ASN A 58 20.22 3.78 45.10
CA ASN A 58 18.85 4.00 44.62
C ASN A 58 18.69 5.41 44.04
N ASP A 59 19.44 6.40 44.54
CA ASP A 59 19.36 7.79 44.06
C ASP A 59 20.06 7.93 42.71
N ILE A 60 21.18 7.24 42.50
CA ILE A 60 21.91 7.21 41.23
C ILE A 60 21.13 6.45 40.16
N GLU A 61 20.53 5.30 40.49
CA GLU A 61 19.68 4.54 39.56
C GLU A 61 18.44 5.37 39.14
N ASN A 62 17.80 6.07 40.09
CA ASN A 62 16.68 6.97 39.81
C ASN A 62 17.09 8.23 39.03
N HIS A 63 18.27 8.79 39.31
CA HIS A 63 18.79 9.94 38.57
C HIS A 63 19.11 9.56 37.12
N LEU A 64 19.79 8.42 36.89
CA LEU A 64 20.13 7.96 35.54
C LEU A 64 18.87 7.67 34.71
N SER A 65 17.85 7.04 35.29
CA SER A 65 16.59 6.80 34.58
C SER A 65 15.80 8.08 34.32
N HIS A 66 15.88 9.07 35.22
CA HIS A 66 15.29 10.39 35.02
C HIS A 66 15.98 11.17 33.89
N GLU A 67 17.32 11.23 33.91
CA GLU A 67 18.11 11.88 32.87
C GLU A 67 17.93 11.23 31.50
N CYS A 68 17.78 9.90 31.43
CA CYS A 68 17.46 9.23 30.17
C CYS A 68 16.08 9.65 29.63
N THR A 69 15.11 9.85 30.52
CA THR A 69 13.76 10.32 30.15
C THR A 69 13.81 11.77 29.65
N ILE A 70 14.57 12.64 30.31
CA ILE A 70 14.79 14.04 29.86
C ILE A 70 15.55 14.07 28.54
N THR A 71 16.58 13.25 28.37
CA THR A 71 17.37 13.19 27.14
C THR A 71 16.54 12.70 25.96
N SER A 72 15.71 11.66 26.14
CA SER A 72 14.77 11.21 25.10
C SER A 72 13.78 12.29 24.68
N THR A 73 13.33 13.09 25.65
CA THR A 73 12.46 14.24 25.46
C THR A 73 13.17 15.31 24.64
N SER A 74 14.37 15.69 25.04
CA SER A 74 15.20 16.68 24.35
C SER A 74 15.55 16.25 22.92
N ILE A 75 15.87 14.97 22.69
CA ILE A 75 16.13 14.43 21.34
C ILE A 75 14.88 14.56 20.46
N SER A 76 13.71 14.17 20.98
CA SER A 76 12.46 14.26 20.24
C SER A 76 12.13 15.71 19.88
N ASP A 77 12.26 16.62 20.85
CA ASP A 77 11.96 18.04 20.69
C ASP A 77 12.97 18.71 19.75
N TYR A 78 14.25 18.32 19.80
CA TYR A 78 15.28 18.80 18.88
C TYR A 78 14.97 18.40 17.43
N ILE A 79 14.60 17.13 17.20
CA ILE A 79 14.25 16.67 15.84
C ILE A 79 13.02 17.43 15.33
N LEU A 80 11.98 17.59 16.15
CA LEU A 80 10.78 18.34 15.78
C LEU A 80 11.07 19.82 15.50
N ASN A 81 11.91 20.47 16.31
CA ASN A 81 12.27 21.88 16.15
C ASN A 81 13.32 22.14 15.06
N SER A 82 14.03 21.12 14.59
CA SER A 82 15.03 21.24 13.51
C SER A 82 14.43 21.33 12.11
N LEU A 83 13.14 20.98 11.97
CA LEU A 83 12.42 20.92 10.69
C LEU A 83 12.05 22.28 10.08
N PRO A 84 11.61 23.31 10.84
CA PRO A 84 11.23 24.61 10.27
C PRO A 84 12.40 25.39 9.66
N CYS A 85 13.65 24.95 9.87
CA CYS A 85 14.84 25.72 9.52
C CYS A 85 15.35 25.47 8.08
N SER A 86 14.74 24.57 7.29
CA SER A 86 15.08 24.42 5.86
C SER A 86 14.15 25.19 4.94
N SER A 87 14.74 25.89 3.99
CA SER A 87 14.12 26.79 3.01
C SER A 87 13.46 26.09 1.80
N THR A 88 13.37 24.75 1.77
CA THR A 88 12.81 23.98 0.65
C THR A 88 11.91 22.82 1.13
N ASP A 89 10.76 22.63 0.48
CA ASP A 89 9.78 21.58 0.83
C ASP A 89 10.35 20.15 0.67
N SER A 90 11.26 19.93 -0.29
CA SER A 90 11.91 18.63 -0.51
C SER A 90 12.82 18.23 0.66
N ASP A 91 13.53 19.21 1.22
CA ASP A 91 14.47 18.97 2.32
C ASP A 91 13.71 18.74 3.63
N LEU A 92 12.57 19.39 3.80
CA LEU A 92 11.66 19.14 4.91
C LEU A 92 11.15 17.70 4.91
N VAL A 93 10.72 17.20 3.75
CA VAL A 93 10.20 15.83 3.60
C VAL A 93 11.29 14.80 3.89
N THR A 94 12.47 14.95 3.28
CA THR A 94 13.57 14.00 3.49
C THR A 94 14.03 13.97 4.94
N LYS A 95 14.16 15.14 5.59
CA LYS A 95 14.46 15.23 7.03
C LYS A 95 13.38 14.61 7.90
N SER A 96 12.10 14.82 7.56
CA SER A 96 10.98 14.23 8.30
C SER A 96 11.03 12.70 8.25
N VAL A 97 11.24 12.13 7.07
CA VAL A 97 11.36 10.67 6.89
C VAL A 97 12.56 10.12 7.65
N VAL A 98 13.74 10.74 7.53
CA VAL A 98 14.94 10.30 8.25
C VAL A 98 14.77 10.40 9.76
N GLY A 99 14.18 11.49 10.26
CA GLY A 99 13.89 11.68 11.68
C GLY A 99 12.91 10.66 12.24
N ALA A 100 11.83 10.36 11.50
CA ALA A 100 10.85 9.35 11.88
C ALA A 100 11.49 7.95 11.99
N ARG A 101 12.30 7.60 11.00
CA ARG A 101 13.05 6.33 10.96
C ARG A 101 14.05 6.22 12.10
N PHE A 102 14.75 7.31 12.43
CA PHE A 102 15.70 7.33 13.53
C PHE A 102 15.01 7.10 14.88
N LEU A 103 13.91 7.79 15.16
CA LEU A 103 13.14 7.63 16.40
C LEU A 103 12.60 6.20 16.56
N GLU A 104 12.12 5.61 15.46
CA GLU A 104 11.75 4.20 15.43
C GLU A 104 12.97 3.29 15.67
N ALA A 105 14.11 3.56 15.04
CA ALA A 105 15.31 2.75 15.14
C ALA A 105 15.91 2.74 16.55
N VAL A 106 15.99 3.89 17.22
CA VAL A 106 16.55 4.03 18.59
C VAL A 106 15.82 3.13 19.58
N SER A 107 14.50 2.97 19.42
CA SER A 107 13.68 2.12 20.30
C SER A 107 14.03 0.61 20.19
N PHE A 108 14.74 0.18 19.13
CA PHE A 108 15.05 -1.24 18.90
C PHE A 108 16.55 -1.54 18.77
N LEU A 109 17.35 -0.61 18.26
CA LEU A 109 18.78 -0.78 18.00
C LEU A 109 19.67 -0.36 19.18
N CYS A 110 19.11 0.28 20.21
CA CYS A 110 19.86 0.77 21.38
C CYS A 110 19.51 -0.02 22.66
N PRO A 111 20.00 -1.27 22.83
CA PRO A 111 19.73 -2.08 24.01
C PRO A 111 20.38 -1.52 25.28
N HIS A 112 21.51 -0.80 25.18
CA HIS A 112 22.15 -0.18 26.33
C HIS A 112 21.33 1.02 26.81
N PHE A 113 20.79 1.81 25.89
CA PHE A 113 19.84 2.87 26.23
C PHE A 113 18.59 2.34 26.96
N GLN A 114 18.03 1.22 26.48
CA GLN A 114 16.92 0.54 27.16
C GLN A 114 17.30 0.16 28.60
N ARG A 115 18.51 -0.39 28.79
CA ARG A 115 18.98 -0.82 30.11
C ARG A 115 19.19 0.35 31.06
N CYS A 116 19.73 1.47 30.59
CA CYS A 116 19.82 2.72 31.38
C CYS A 116 18.44 3.17 31.92
N CYS A 117 17.39 2.99 31.12
CA CYS A 117 16.03 3.35 31.51
C CYS A 117 15.38 2.36 32.51
N THR A 118 15.89 1.13 32.61
CA THR A 118 15.28 0.05 33.42
C THR A 118 16.08 -0.37 34.65
N LEU A 119 17.16 0.34 35.02
CA LEU A 119 17.95 0.01 36.23
C LEU A 119 17.10 -0.06 37.51
N ASP A 120 16.07 0.79 37.63
CA ASP A 120 15.16 0.82 38.78
C ASP A 120 14.18 -0.37 38.85
N ASN A 121 14.25 -1.35 37.92
CA ASN A 121 13.27 -2.42 37.70
C ASN A 121 11.83 -1.92 37.38
N VAL A 122 11.64 -0.63 37.12
CA VAL A 122 10.34 -0.05 36.71
C VAL A 122 10.24 -0.04 35.19
N THR A 123 9.66 -1.09 34.61
CA THR A 123 9.45 -1.26 33.16
C THR A 123 8.60 -0.15 32.52
N ASN A 124 7.80 0.56 33.33
CA ASN A 124 6.90 1.64 32.87
C ASN A 124 7.63 2.91 32.39
N LYS A 125 8.91 3.10 32.74
CA LYS A 125 9.68 4.28 32.27
C LYS A 125 10.08 4.13 30.81
N TRP A 126 10.56 2.95 30.42
CA TRP A 126 10.93 2.65 29.03
C TRP A 126 9.73 2.68 28.08
N SER A 127 8.58 2.16 28.49
CA SER A 127 7.38 2.22 27.65
C SER A 127 6.99 3.66 27.34
N LYS A 128 7.06 4.57 28.32
CA LYS A 128 6.80 6.01 28.12
C LYS A 128 7.77 6.65 27.13
N VAL A 129 9.05 6.27 27.17
CA VAL A 129 10.06 6.75 26.22
C VAL A 129 9.75 6.26 24.80
N CYS A 130 9.45 4.97 24.65
CA CYS A 130 9.04 4.39 23.36
C CYS A 130 7.74 5.01 22.82
N ASP A 131 6.76 5.27 23.69
CA ASP A 131 5.51 5.93 23.32
C ASP A 131 5.77 7.35 22.82
N ARG A 132 6.67 8.11 23.48
CA ARG A 132 7.07 9.45 23.06
C ARG A 132 7.77 9.44 21.70
N PHE A 133 8.73 8.53 21.51
CA PHE A 133 9.40 8.37 20.21
C PHE A 133 8.40 7.98 19.10
N SER A 134 7.44 7.12 19.42
CA SER A 134 6.39 6.73 18.48
C SER A 134 5.46 7.90 18.13
N GLN A 135 5.09 8.72 19.12
CA GLN A 135 4.29 9.93 18.90
C GLN A 135 5.03 10.95 18.03
N ALA A 136 6.29 11.26 18.35
CA ALA A 136 7.11 12.17 17.57
C ALA A 136 7.34 11.64 16.14
N SER A 137 7.64 10.34 15.99
CA SER A 137 7.74 9.69 14.67
C SER A 137 6.44 9.84 13.86
N ASN A 138 5.28 9.61 14.49
CA ASN A 138 3.98 9.79 13.82
C ASN A 138 3.76 11.23 13.35
N THR A 139 4.15 12.24 14.13
CA THR A 139 4.06 13.65 13.70
C THR A 139 4.92 13.91 12.46
N LEU A 140 6.14 13.37 12.41
CA LEU A 140 7.02 13.48 11.24
C LEU A 140 6.44 12.77 10.02
N TRP A 141 5.83 11.60 10.22
CA TRP A 141 5.11 10.90 9.16
C TRP A 141 3.89 11.66 8.65
N GLN A 142 3.19 12.43 9.50
CA GLN A 142 2.10 13.30 9.05
C GLN A 142 2.61 14.41 8.12
N ASN A 143 3.77 15.02 8.40
CA ASN A 143 4.34 16.06 7.53
C ASN A 143 4.64 15.52 6.11
N TRP A 144 5.22 14.32 6.04
CA TRP A 144 5.43 13.63 4.75
C TRP A 144 4.09 13.36 4.06
N LEU A 145 3.12 12.81 4.79
CA LEU A 145 1.79 12.48 4.27
C LEU A 145 1.06 13.72 3.72
N GLU A 146 1.11 14.85 4.42
CA GLU A 146 0.50 16.11 3.98
C GLU A 146 1.15 16.65 2.71
N ASN A 147 2.48 16.54 2.59
CA ASN A 147 3.18 16.89 1.36
C ASN A 147 2.76 16.00 0.20
N GLU A 148 2.68 14.67 0.39
CA GLU A 148 2.24 13.74 -0.65
C GLU A 148 0.81 14.04 -1.11
N VAL A 149 -0.11 14.29 -0.17
CA VAL A 149 -1.49 14.65 -0.51
C VAL A 149 -1.53 15.95 -1.33
N ARG A 150 -0.72 16.96 -0.97
CA ARG A 150 -0.60 18.21 -1.74
C ARG A 150 -0.09 17.96 -3.16
N GLN A 151 0.92 17.10 -3.33
CA GLN A 151 1.44 16.74 -4.66
C GLN A 151 0.39 16.02 -5.50
N THR A 152 -0.41 15.15 -4.86
CA THR A 152 -1.55 14.50 -5.51
C THR A 152 -2.61 15.50 -5.93
N GLU A 153 -2.99 16.45 -5.08
CA GLU A 153 -3.95 17.52 -5.44
C GLU A 153 -3.46 18.33 -6.65
N VAL A 154 -2.20 18.75 -6.67
CA VAL A 154 -1.60 19.48 -7.82
C VAL A 154 -1.59 18.61 -9.10
N THR A 155 -1.31 17.32 -8.97
CA THR A 155 -1.37 16.41 -10.12
C THR A 155 -2.80 16.21 -10.59
N CYS A 156 -3.77 16.17 -9.67
CA CYS A 156 -5.19 16.12 -9.97
C CYS A 156 -5.70 17.41 -10.60
N GLU A 157 -5.09 18.57 -10.39
CA GLU A 157 -5.42 19.79 -11.15
C GLU A 157 -5.16 19.62 -12.65
N LYS A 158 -4.21 18.75 -13.06
CA LYS A 158 -4.03 18.41 -14.49
C LYS A 158 -5.27 17.74 -15.09
N LEU A 159 -6.14 17.15 -14.27
CA LEU A 159 -7.44 16.62 -14.69
C LEU A 159 -8.43 17.74 -15.10
N GLN A 160 -8.22 19.01 -14.69
CA GLN A 160 -9.20 20.09 -14.87
C GLN A 160 -9.34 20.58 -16.32
N ASP A 161 -8.42 20.22 -17.21
CA ASP A 161 -8.52 20.61 -18.61
C ASP A 161 -9.39 19.62 -19.40
N ILE A 162 -10.71 19.77 -19.23
CA ILE A 162 -11.77 19.00 -19.89
C ILE A 162 -11.96 19.44 -21.37
N SER A 163 -10.89 19.88 -22.03
CA SER A 163 -10.93 20.20 -23.45
C SER A 163 -11.21 18.95 -24.29
N GLN A 164 -12.10 19.05 -25.27
CA GLN A 164 -12.46 17.96 -26.20
C GLN A 164 -11.26 17.30 -26.91
N ARG A 165 -10.14 18.02 -27.04
CA ARG A 165 -8.87 17.47 -27.56
C ARG A 165 -8.13 16.59 -26.54
N LYS A 166 -8.06 17.00 -25.27
CA LYS A 166 -7.45 16.19 -24.20
C LYS A 166 -8.32 14.99 -23.80
N MET A 167 -9.61 15.08 -24.06
CA MET A 167 -10.53 13.94 -23.98
C MET A 167 -10.12 12.76 -24.86
N ILE A 168 -9.60 13.02 -26.07
CA ILE A 168 -9.10 11.95 -26.94
C ILE A 168 -7.90 11.25 -26.31
N SER A 169 -7.05 11.98 -25.56
CA SER A 169 -5.95 11.40 -24.78
C SER A 169 -6.38 10.70 -23.49
N ILE A 170 -7.59 10.94 -22.97
CA ILE A 170 -8.10 10.29 -21.75
C ILE A 170 -8.66 8.88 -22.07
N TYR A 171 -9.14 8.65 -23.29
CA TYR A 171 -9.77 7.39 -23.67
C TYR A 171 -8.76 6.24 -23.72
N THR A 172 -8.95 5.27 -22.85
CA THR A 172 -8.41 3.93 -23.02
C THR A 172 -9.30 3.11 -23.96
N ARG A 173 -8.85 1.94 -24.41
CA ARG A 173 -9.65 1.06 -25.28
C ARG A 173 -10.97 0.69 -24.60
N TRP A 174 -12.10 0.91 -25.26
CA TRP A 174 -13.42 0.44 -24.82
C TRP A 174 -13.67 -0.97 -25.34
N ASP A 175 -14.43 -1.76 -24.58
CA ASP A 175 -14.86 -3.10 -24.98
C ASP A 175 -16.03 -2.97 -25.96
N GLU A 176 -15.98 -3.71 -27.07
CA GLU A 176 -17.05 -3.74 -28.08
C GLU A 176 -17.86 -5.02 -27.89
N ILE A 177 -19.12 -4.88 -27.47
CA ILE A 177 -20.01 -5.99 -27.17
C ILE A 177 -21.10 -6.05 -28.24
N GLU A 178 -21.20 -7.17 -28.95
CA GLU A 178 -22.31 -7.42 -29.88
C GLU A 178 -23.49 -8.00 -29.10
N ILE A 179 -24.60 -7.25 -29.02
CA ILE A 179 -25.87 -7.77 -28.55
C ILE A 179 -26.67 -8.24 -29.77
N GLN A 180 -27.19 -9.46 -29.69
CA GLN A 180 -28.06 -10.03 -30.69
C GLN A 180 -29.49 -9.96 -30.16
N GLU A 181 -30.34 -9.18 -30.83
CA GLU A 181 -31.76 -9.10 -30.53
C GLU A 181 -32.52 -9.89 -31.60
N GLN A 182 -33.28 -10.90 -31.17
CA GLN A 182 -34.18 -11.65 -32.05
C GLN A 182 -35.57 -11.02 -31.97
N THR A 183 -35.99 -10.41 -33.08
CA THR A 183 -37.39 -9.99 -33.28
C THR A 183 -38.17 -11.15 -33.91
N ASP A 184 -39.51 -11.17 -33.74
CA ASP A 184 -40.43 -12.23 -34.19
C ASP A 184 -40.38 -12.58 -35.71
N ASP A 185 -39.67 -11.79 -36.53
CA ASP A 185 -39.52 -11.96 -37.98
C ASP A 185 -38.18 -12.64 -38.41
N GLU A 186 -37.55 -13.46 -37.56
CA GLU A 186 -36.30 -14.24 -37.83
C GLU A 186 -35.06 -13.42 -38.25
N LYS A 187 -35.12 -12.08 -38.26
CA LYS A 187 -33.96 -11.21 -38.54
C LYS A 187 -33.22 -10.92 -37.24
N VAL A 188 -32.01 -11.46 -37.12
CA VAL A 188 -31.09 -11.17 -36.01
C VAL A 188 -30.51 -9.77 -36.21
N PHE A 189 -30.91 -8.81 -35.38
CA PHE A 189 -30.29 -7.50 -35.36
C PHE A 189 -29.06 -7.54 -34.45
N LYS A 190 -27.89 -7.19 -34.99
CA LYS A 190 -26.65 -7.06 -34.22
C LYS A 190 -26.46 -5.59 -33.84
N SER A 191 -26.61 -5.26 -32.57
CA SER A 191 -26.25 -3.95 -32.04
C SER A 191 -24.88 -4.02 -31.37
N GLN A 192 -24.00 -3.04 -31.67
CA GLN A 192 -22.67 -2.95 -31.07
C GLN A 192 -22.67 -1.89 -29.98
N ILE A 193 -22.31 -2.30 -28.77
CA ILE A 193 -22.24 -1.45 -27.59
C ILE A 193 -20.79 -1.27 -27.17
N ARG A 194 -20.45 -0.08 -26.69
CA ARG A 194 -19.11 0.23 -26.19
C ARG A 194 -19.14 0.54 -24.70
N VAL A 195 -18.34 -0.16 -23.91
CA VAL A 195 -18.24 0.04 -22.45
C VAL A 195 -16.77 0.23 -22.05
N PRO A 196 -16.45 1.13 -21.08
CA PRO A 196 -15.09 1.26 -20.56
C PRO A 196 -14.53 -0.06 -20.04
N LEU A 197 -13.27 -0.35 -20.41
CA LEU A 197 -12.56 -1.55 -19.97
C LEU A 197 -11.59 -1.26 -18.82
N LYS A 198 -11.04 -0.05 -18.79
CA LYS A 198 -9.91 0.33 -17.93
C LYS A 198 -10.12 1.71 -17.32
N PRO A 199 -9.40 2.02 -16.22
CA PRO A 199 -9.32 3.38 -15.70
C PRO A 199 -8.87 4.35 -16.80
N SER A 200 -9.24 5.62 -16.65
CA SER A 200 -8.70 6.68 -17.51
C SER A 200 -7.17 6.72 -17.47
N LEU A 201 -6.56 7.19 -18.56
CA LEU A 201 -5.09 7.32 -18.63
C LEU A 201 -4.58 8.22 -17.51
N THR A 202 -5.26 9.33 -17.27
CA THR A 202 -4.91 10.30 -16.23
C THR A 202 -5.02 9.71 -14.82
N LEU A 203 -6.05 8.90 -14.54
CA LEU A 203 -6.13 8.20 -13.27
C LEU A 203 -4.99 7.18 -13.13
N SER A 204 -4.64 6.47 -14.20
CA SER A 204 -3.54 5.52 -14.20
C SER A 204 -2.20 6.21 -13.91
N GLU A 205 -1.92 7.36 -14.54
CA GLU A 205 -0.73 8.18 -14.26
C GLU A 205 -0.65 8.65 -12.81
N ILE A 206 -1.78 9.08 -12.23
CA ILE A 206 -1.85 9.48 -10.81
C ILE A 206 -1.55 8.28 -9.90
N LEU A 207 -2.15 7.12 -10.19
CA LEU A 207 -1.91 5.91 -9.40
C LEU A 207 -0.46 5.42 -9.52
N ASP A 208 0.14 5.51 -10.70
CA ASP A 208 1.55 5.18 -10.93
C ASP A 208 2.47 6.13 -10.15
N GLN A 209 2.20 7.43 -10.16
CA GLN A 209 2.96 8.42 -9.38
C GLN A 209 2.85 8.15 -7.88
N LEU A 210 1.65 7.84 -7.38
CA LEU A 210 1.43 7.47 -5.98
C LEU A 210 2.21 6.22 -5.61
N ASN A 211 2.21 5.21 -6.49
CA ASN A 211 2.93 3.96 -6.28
C ASN A 211 4.45 4.19 -6.28
N GLU A 212 4.96 5.05 -7.17
CA GLU A 212 6.38 5.42 -7.20
C GLU A 212 6.80 6.15 -5.92
N ASN A 213 6.02 7.15 -5.50
CA ASN A 213 6.32 7.92 -4.28
C ASN A 213 6.29 7.04 -3.03
N LEU A 214 5.30 6.15 -2.94
CA LEU A 214 5.23 5.18 -1.85
C LEU A 214 6.41 4.21 -1.89
N SER A 215 6.81 3.74 -3.08
CA SER A 215 7.94 2.83 -3.26
C SER A 215 9.27 3.44 -2.82
N LYS A 216 9.46 4.77 -2.95
CA LYS A 216 10.65 5.48 -2.44
C LYS A 216 10.82 5.34 -0.92
N VAL A 217 9.72 5.25 -0.17
CA VAL A 217 9.72 5.16 1.30
C VAL A 217 9.64 3.71 1.79
N LEU A 218 9.49 2.75 0.87
CA LEU A 218 9.33 1.31 1.12
C LEU A 218 8.08 0.99 1.98
N PRO A 219 6.91 0.69 1.38
CA PRO A 219 5.65 0.61 2.11
C PRO A 219 5.63 -0.41 3.26
N HIS A 220 6.38 -1.51 3.14
CA HIS A 220 6.47 -2.56 4.17
C HIS A 220 7.15 -2.13 5.47
N THR A 221 7.84 -0.99 5.46
CA THR A 221 8.55 -0.46 6.62
C THR A 221 7.74 0.61 7.35
N LEU A 222 6.65 1.11 6.76
CA LEU A 222 5.82 2.16 7.36
C LEU A 222 4.97 1.61 8.51
N PRO A 223 4.66 2.43 9.53
CA PRO A 223 3.62 2.11 10.50
C PRO A 223 2.29 1.88 9.77
N LYS A 224 1.58 0.79 10.12
CA LYS A 224 0.31 0.40 9.46
C LYS A 224 -0.71 1.55 9.43
N GLN A 225 -0.78 2.33 10.51
CA GLN A 225 -1.69 3.48 10.59
C GLN A 225 -1.35 4.56 9.57
N VAL A 226 -0.06 4.92 9.42
CA VAL A 226 0.40 5.91 8.44
C VAL A 226 0.12 5.42 7.02
N TYR A 227 0.38 4.14 6.75
CA TYR A 227 0.12 3.53 5.45
C TYR A 227 -1.36 3.57 5.05
N LEU A 228 -2.27 3.22 5.98
CA LEU A 228 -3.70 3.28 5.71
C LEU A 228 -4.17 4.72 5.49
N GLN A 229 -3.70 5.66 6.32
CA GLN A 229 -3.99 7.08 6.15
C GLN A 229 -3.46 7.64 4.83
N PHE A 230 -2.32 7.15 4.35
CA PHE A 230 -1.78 7.51 3.03
C PHE A 230 -2.76 7.14 1.92
N ILE A 231 -3.27 5.92 1.90
CA ILE A 231 -4.23 5.49 0.88
C ILE A 231 -5.52 6.31 1.02
N GLU A 232 -6.08 6.42 2.22
CA GLU A 232 -7.35 7.09 2.46
C GLU A 232 -7.33 8.58 2.08
N LYS A 233 -6.32 9.33 2.51
CA LYS A 233 -6.22 10.77 2.20
C LYS A 233 -6.00 11.03 0.71
N ASN A 234 -5.14 10.25 0.05
CA ASN A 234 -4.89 10.41 -1.39
C ASN A 234 -6.12 10.03 -2.23
N VAL A 235 -6.80 8.94 -1.88
CA VAL A 235 -8.06 8.55 -2.56
C VAL A 235 -9.14 9.60 -2.34
N PHE A 236 -9.26 10.15 -1.12
CA PHE A 236 -10.19 11.23 -0.84
C PHE A 236 -9.90 12.48 -1.69
N ALA A 237 -8.64 12.88 -1.82
CA ALA A 237 -8.23 13.99 -2.68
C ALA A 237 -8.66 13.74 -4.13
N ILE A 238 -8.39 12.56 -4.68
CA ILE A 238 -8.81 12.19 -6.04
C ILE A 238 -10.34 12.24 -6.19
N LEU A 239 -11.08 11.64 -5.25
CA LEU A 239 -12.55 11.62 -5.27
C LEU A 239 -13.16 13.04 -5.18
N ARG A 240 -12.51 13.95 -4.44
CA ARG A 240 -12.93 15.36 -4.37
C ARG A 240 -12.91 16.01 -5.75
N HIS A 241 -11.90 15.75 -6.57
CA HIS A 241 -11.86 16.24 -7.95
C HIS A 241 -12.95 15.60 -8.82
N TYR A 242 -13.20 14.29 -8.69
CA TYR A 242 -14.32 13.64 -9.37
C TYR A 242 -15.69 14.20 -8.97
N LYS A 243 -15.87 14.61 -7.71
CA LYS A 243 -17.09 15.28 -7.26
C LYS A 243 -17.32 16.61 -7.97
N ILE A 244 -16.27 17.39 -8.20
CA ILE A 244 -16.34 18.65 -8.97
C ILE A 244 -16.73 18.35 -10.43
N TYR A 245 -16.17 17.30 -11.04
CA TYR A 245 -16.57 16.89 -12.39
C TYR A 245 -18.00 16.41 -12.47
N ALA A 246 -18.52 15.74 -11.44
CA ALA A 246 -19.91 15.31 -11.38
C ALA A 246 -20.92 16.46 -11.41
N GLU A 247 -20.49 17.66 -11.00
CA GLU A 247 -21.30 18.89 -11.04
C GLU A 247 -21.18 19.63 -12.38
N SER A 248 -20.20 19.28 -13.22
CA SER A 248 -20.00 19.86 -14.55
C SER A 248 -20.92 19.23 -15.60
N ASP A 249 -21.05 19.90 -16.74
CA ASP A 249 -21.78 19.35 -17.89
C ASP A 249 -20.90 18.36 -18.66
N LEU A 250 -21.20 17.08 -18.46
CA LEU A 250 -20.48 15.96 -19.04
C LEU A 250 -21.33 15.29 -20.11
N ASN A 251 -20.67 14.84 -21.18
CA ASN A 251 -21.26 13.93 -22.16
C ASN A 251 -21.46 12.54 -21.53
N GLN A 252 -22.45 11.79 -22.01
CA GLN A 252 -22.80 10.45 -21.53
C GLN A 252 -21.59 9.50 -21.48
N LYS A 253 -20.73 9.53 -22.52
CA LYS A 253 -19.51 8.71 -22.56
C LYS A 253 -18.48 9.11 -21.49
N GLN A 254 -18.40 10.41 -21.15
CA GLN A 254 -17.52 10.90 -20.09
C GLN A 254 -18.04 10.46 -18.73
N ALA A 255 -19.35 10.63 -18.50
CA ALA A 255 -20.00 10.17 -17.28
C ALA A 255 -19.79 8.66 -17.07
N LEU A 256 -19.84 7.85 -18.14
CA LEU A 256 -19.59 6.42 -18.06
C LEU A 256 -18.12 6.08 -17.73
N GLN A 257 -17.15 6.80 -18.29
CA GLN A 257 -15.73 6.62 -17.96
C GLN A 257 -15.42 7.04 -16.52
N PHE A 258 -15.95 8.17 -16.06
CA PHE A 258 -15.74 8.62 -14.68
C PHE A 258 -16.49 7.74 -13.66
N LEU A 259 -17.65 7.19 -14.03
CA LEU A 259 -18.33 6.17 -13.24
C LEU A 259 -17.46 4.91 -13.10
N PHE A 260 -16.79 4.49 -14.19
CA PHE A 260 -15.84 3.38 -14.13
C PHE A 260 -14.67 3.69 -13.18
N ASP A 261 -14.07 4.87 -13.32
CA ASP A 261 -12.92 5.32 -12.52
C ASP A 261 -13.24 5.34 -11.00
N VAL A 262 -14.37 5.94 -10.62
CA VAL A 262 -14.79 6.00 -9.20
C VAL A 262 -15.09 4.61 -8.65
N LYS A 263 -15.75 3.75 -9.43
CA LYS A 263 -15.98 2.36 -9.02
C LYS A 263 -14.70 1.55 -8.90
N PHE A 264 -13.74 1.77 -9.79
CA PHE A 264 -12.42 1.16 -9.71
C PHE A 264 -11.72 1.59 -8.41
N LEU A 265 -11.65 2.89 -8.12
CA LEU A 265 -11.07 3.42 -6.88
C LEU A 265 -11.76 2.86 -5.62
N ALA A 266 -13.09 2.84 -5.62
CA ALA A 266 -13.87 2.32 -4.51
C ALA A 266 -13.63 0.82 -4.27
N THR A 267 -13.42 0.04 -5.32
CA THR A 267 -13.18 -1.40 -5.20
C THR A 267 -11.71 -1.71 -4.88
N PHE A 268 -10.77 -0.93 -5.41
CA PHE A 268 -9.34 -1.18 -5.31
C PHE A 268 -8.73 -0.62 -4.02
N CYS A 269 -9.01 0.64 -3.69
CA CYS A 269 -8.31 1.38 -2.65
C CYS A 269 -9.11 1.57 -1.35
N ILE A 270 -10.43 1.43 -1.36
CA ILE A 270 -11.27 1.74 -0.18
C ILE A 270 -11.58 0.44 0.59
N PRO A 271 -11.14 0.30 1.85
CA PRO A 271 -11.55 -0.80 2.71
C PRO A 271 -13.06 -0.74 2.99
N ARG A 272 -13.72 -1.90 3.09
CA ARG A 272 -15.15 -1.96 3.45
C ARG A 272 -15.45 -1.41 4.83
N GLU A 273 -14.45 -1.39 5.70
CA GLU A 273 -14.53 -0.85 7.05
C GLU A 273 -14.69 0.68 7.07
N ASN A 274 -14.26 1.38 6.00
CA ASN A 274 -14.36 2.82 5.90
C ASN A 274 -15.70 3.25 5.29
N SER A 275 -16.76 3.20 6.11
CA SER A 275 -18.13 3.53 5.69
C SER A 275 -18.27 4.96 5.14
N GLN A 276 -17.46 5.90 5.62
CA GLN A 276 -17.49 7.30 5.19
C GLN A 276 -17.04 7.45 3.74
N LEU A 277 -15.88 6.88 3.38
CA LEU A 277 -15.38 6.91 2.01
C LEU A 277 -16.23 6.09 1.05
N VAL A 278 -16.78 4.95 1.50
CA VAL A 278 -17.73 4.16 0.72
C VAL A 278 -18.96 5.00 0.36
N THR A 279 -19.58 5.64 1.35
CA THR A 279 -20.76 6.51 1.13
C THR A 279 -20.42 7.67 0.21
N TYR A 280 -19.29 8.34 0.44
CA TYR A 280 -18.84 9.46 -0.40
C TYR A 280 -18.60 9.05 -1.85
N SER A 281 -18.00 7.87 -2.09
CA SER A 281 -17.79 7.33 -3.44
C SER A 281 -19.11 6.95 -4.13
N GLN A 282 -20.08 6.45 -3.36
CA GLN A 282 -21.39 6.08 -3.85
C GLN A 282 -22.21 7.31 -4.27
N ASP A 283 -22.17 8.38 -3.47
CA ASP A 283 -22.82 9.66 -3.82
C ASP A 283 -22.30 10.21 -5.16
N ILE A 284 -20.98 10.13 -5.39
CA ILE A 284 -20.36 10.55 -6.65
C ILE A 284 -20.81 9.64 -7.80
N CYS A 285 -20.86 8.32 -7.58
CA CYS A 285 -21.37 7.38 -8.58
C CYS A 285 -22.81 7.71 -8.97
N ASP A 286 -23.67 8.03 -8.01
CA ASP A 286 -25.09 8.31 -8.27
C ASP A 286 -25.28 9.62 -9.04
N LYS A 287 -24.43 10.63 -8.79
CA LYS A 287 -24.37 11.84 -9.63
C LYS A 287 -23.93 11.55 -11.07
N PHE A 288 -22.98 10.63 -11.28
CA PHE A 288 -22.59 10.25 -12.65
C PHE A 288 -23.67 9.42 -13.34
N ARG A 289 -24.38 8.55 -12.61
CA ARG A 289 -25.51 7.78 -13.15
C ARG A 289 -26.64 8.67 -13.65
N SER A 290 -26.97 9.74 -12.94
CA SER A 290 -28.05 10.66 -13.35
C SER A 290 -27.75 11.44 -14.64
N LYS A 291 -26.49 11.44 -15.09
CA LYS A 291 -26.04 12.05 -16.36
C LYS A 291 -26.05 11.06 -17.53
N VAL A 292 -26.41 9.80 -17.30
CA VAL A 292 -26.51 8.74 -18.32
C VAL A 292 -27.98 8.38 -18.52
N ASP A 293 -28.38 8.07 -19.75
CA ASP A 293 -29.73 7.59 -20.04
C ASP A 293 -30.02 6.31 -19.23
N PRO A 294 -31.17 6.21 -18.53
CA PRO A 294 -31.52 5.05 -17.69
C PRO A 294 -31.55 3.72 -18.45
N PHE A 295 -32.02 3.70 -19.70
CA PHE A 295 -32.09 2.48 -20.50
C PHE A 295 -30.70 2.01 -20.90
N ASP A 296 -29.87 2.95 -21.36
CA ASP A 296 -28.47 2.66 -21.69
C ASP A 296 -27.69 2.18 -20.47
N LEU A 297 -27.95 2.77 -19.30
CA LEU A 297 -27.29 2.38 -18.05
C LEU A 297 -27.63 0.94 -17.69
N ASP A 298 -28.89 0.52 -17.77
CA ASP A 298 -29.30 -0.86 -17.45
C ASP A 298 -28.62 -1.88 -18.36
N VAL A 299 -28.42 -1.54 -19.63
CA VAL A 299 -27.69 -2.39 -20.59
C VAL A 299 -26.19 -2.40 -20.29
N PHE A 300 -25.57 -1.26 -19.99
CA PHE A 300 -24.12 -1.16 -19.80
C PHE A 300 -23.64 -1.65 -18.43
N TYR A 301 -24.46 -1.52 -17.39
CA TYR A 301 -24.05 -1.70 -16.00
C TYR A 301 -23.51 -3.10 -15.66
N PRO A 302 -24.10 -4.21 -16.13
CA PRO A 302 -23.55 -5.55 -15.90
C PRO A 302 -22.14 -5.71 -16.46
N TYR A 303 -21.91 -5.21 -17.68
CA TYR A 303 -20.60 -5.24 -18.34
C TYR A 303 -19.60 -4.32 -17.66
N LEU A 304 -20.02 -3.12 -17.26
CA LEU A 304 -19.19 -2.18 -16.54
C LEU A 304 -18.72 -2.78 -15.20
N GLN A 305 -19.60 -3.43 -14.45
CA GLN A 305 -19.24 -4.08 -13.18
C GLN A 305 -18.26 -5.24 -13.39
N SER A 306 -18.44 -6.04 -14.44
CA SER A 306 -17.51 -7.11 -14.82
C SER A 306 -16.13 -6.55 -15.18
N ASN A 307 -16.11 -5.48 -15.99
CA ASN A 307 -14.88 -4.81 -16.41
C ASN A 307 -14.13 -4.19 -15.23
N VAL A 308 -14.83 -3.57 -14.27
CA VAL A 308 -14.22 -3.05 -13.04
C VAL A 308 -13.53 -4.18 -12.27
N LYS A 309 -14.18 -5.33 -12.08
CA LYS A 309 -13.56 -6.48 -11.39
C LYS A 309 -12.32 -6.99 -12.13
N ARG A 310 -12.41 -7.09 -13.47
CA ARG A 310 -11.29 -7.50 -14.32
C ARG A 310 -10.12 -6.53 -14.23
N ALA A 311 -10.38 -5.22 -14.33
CA ALA A 311 -9.36 -4.18 -14.21
C ALA A 311 -8.72 -4.17 -12.81
N VAL A 312 -9.52 -4.27 -11.75
CA VAL A 312 -9.05 -4.40 -10.36
C VAL A 312 -8.10 -5.58 -10.23
N GLY A 313 -8.44 -6.73 -10.80
CA GLY A 313 -7.60 -7.94 -10.79
C GLY A 313 -6.27 -7.77 -11.52
N GLN A 314 -6.27 -7.14 -12.68
CA GLN A 314 -5.06 -6.88 -13.46
C GLN A 314 -4.14 -5.86 -12.78
N SER A 315 -4.72 -4.81 -12.18
CA SER A 315 -3.95 -3.74 -11.53
C SER A 315 -3.27 -4.17 -10.23
N GLN A 316 -3.63 -5.31 -9.62
CA GLN A 316 -3.04 -5.77 -8.35
C GLN A 316 -1.54 -6.01 -8.45
N ILE A 317 -1.08 -6.52 -9.59
CA ILE A 317 0.32 -6.88 -9.78
C ILE A 317 1.19 -5.62 -9.82
N ILE A 318 0.67 -4.55 -10.42
CA ILE A 318 1.42 -3.30 -10.67
C ILE A 318 1.26 -2.33 -9.49
N LEU A 319 0.03 -2.16 -9.02
CA LEU A 319 -0.37 -1.19 -7.99
C LEU A 319 -0.59 -1.86 -6.63
N GLY A 320 0.02 -3.03 -6.41
CA GLY A 320 -0.10 -3.84 -5.19
C GLY A 320 0.18 -3.09 -3.89
N CYS A 321 1.03 -2.06 -3.95
CA CYS A 321 1.37 -1.24 -2.78
C CYS A 321 0.28 -0.24 -2.40
N LEU A 322 -0.73 0.00 -3.23
CA LEU A 322 -1.84 0.92 -2.93
C LEU A 322 -3.04 0.22 -2.28
N LEU A 323 -2.85 -1.03 -1.84
CA LEU A 323 -3.88 -1.86 -1.27
C LEU A 323 -3.92 -1.80 0.25
N PRO A 324 -5.07 -1.44 0.86
CA PRO A 324 -5.16 -1.32 2.31
C PRO A 324 -4.82 -2.60 3.08
N SER A 325 -5.07 -3.76 2.48
CA SER A 325 -4.77 -5.07 3.06
C SER A 325 -4.61 -6.14 1.99
N SER A 326 -3.67 -7.07 2.20
CA SER A 326 -3.51 -8.26 1.35
C SER A 326 -4.76 -9.15 1.31
N HIS A 327 -5.61 -9.11 2.33
CA HIS A 327 -6.87 -9.87 2.38
C HIS A 327 -8.03 -9.15 1.68
N HIS A 328 -7.90 -7.85 1.42
CA HIS A 328 -8.96 -7.03 0.80
C HIS A 328 -9.35 -7.59 -0.57
N LEU A 329 -8.37 -8.06 -1.35
CA LEU A 329 -8.58 -8.61 -2.69
C LEU A 329 -9.02 -10.07 -2.70
N ALA A 330 -8.56 -10.88 -1.74
CA ALA A 330 -9.03 -12.26 -1.61
C ALA A 330 -10.55 -12.30 -1.43
N SER A 331 -11.11 -11.32 -0.71
CA SER A 331 -12.55 -11.14 -0.54
C SER A 331 -13.32 -10.76 -1.83
N LEU A 332 -12.61 -10.31 -2.87
CA LEU A 332 -13.21 -9.97 -4.16
C LEU A 332 -13.36 -11.18 -5.11
N GLY A 333 -12.89 -12.37 -4.70
CA GLY A 333 -13.06 -13.62 -5.45
C GLY A 333 -12.25 -13.71 -6.74
N ILE A 334 -11.23 -12.86 -6.89
CA ILE A 334 -10.42 -12.71 -8.12
C ILE A 334 -9.42 -13.88 -8.27
N SER A 335 -9.10 -14.59 -7.18
CA SER A 335 -8.06 -15.63 -7.17
C SER A 335 -8.49 -17.01 -7.68
N GLU A 336 -9.79 -17.31 -7.82
CA GLU A 336 -10.25 -18.70 -8.07
C GLU A 336 -10.90 -18.94 -9.44
N LYS A 337 -11.46 -17.92 -10.11
CA LYS A 337 -12.21 -18.11 -11.36
C LYS A 337 -11.40 -17.96 -12.66
N ASN A 338 -10.16 -17.49 -12.60
CA ASN A 338 -9.39 -17.17 -13.82
C ASN A 338 -8.56 -18.34 -14.39
N LYS A 339 -8.56 -19.53 -13.76
CA LYS A 339 -7.80 -20.68 -14.27
C LYS A 339 -8.28 -21.20 -15.63
N GLU A 340 -9.50 -20.89 -16.06
CA GLU A 340 -10.06 -21.40 -17.31
C GLU A 340 -10.02 -20.38 -18.47
N GLN A 341 -9.68 -19.10 -18.22
CA GLN A 341 -9.66 -18.05 -19.24
C GLN A 341 -8.27 -17.49 -19.58
N GLU A 342 -7.21 -17.97 -18.95
CA GLU A 342 -5.82 -17.66 -19.36
C GLU A 342 -5.40 -18.49 -20.60
N GLN A 343 -6.14 -18.41 -21.71
CA GLN A 343 -5.62 -18.86 -23.01
C GLN A 343 -4.69 -17.83 -23.65
N ASN A 344 -4.56 -16.63 -23.08
CA ASN A 344 -3.68 -15.58 -23.61
C ASN A 344 -2.83 -14.96 -22.48
N PRO A 345 -1.55 -15.33 -22.35
CA PRO A 345 -0.67 -14.72 -21.36
C PRO A 345 -0.27 -13.33 -21.85
N SER A 346 -0.95 -12.28 -21.37
CA SER A 346 -0.52 -10.90 -21.58
C SER A 346 -0.09 -10.31 -20.25
N LEU A 347 1.23 -10.30 -20.00
CA LEU A 347 1.86 -9.73 -18.80
C LEU A 347 1.81 -8.19 -18.77
N LEU A 348 1.42 -7.53 -19.87
CA LEU A 348 1.15 -6.10 -19.95
C LEU A 348 -0.04 -5.87 -20.88
N ALA A 349 -1.17 -5.42 -20.32
CA ALA A 349 -2.41 -5.22 -21.07
C ALA A 349 -2.39 -3.98 -22.01
N LEU A 350 -1.24 -3.54 -22.51
CA LEU A 350 -1.15 -2.49 -23.54
C LEU A 350 -1.38 -3.04 -24.95
N SER A 351 -1.38 -4.37 -25.12
CA SER A 351 -1.75 -5.01 -26.37
C SER A 351 -2.47 -6.32 -26.10
N THR A 352 -3.79 -6.33 -26.31
CA THR A 352 -4.47 -7.57 -26.67
C THR A 352 -4.14 -7.80 -28.14
N PRO A 353 -3.54 -8.94 -28.51
CA PRO A 353 -3.25 -9.19 -29.91
C PRO A 353 -4.57 -9.22 -30.66
N SER A 354 -4.71 -8.35 -31.66
CA SER A 354 -5.59 -8.61 -32.78
C SER A 354 -5.21 -9.99 -33.34
N ILE A 355 -6.18 -10.69 -33.95
CA ILE A 355 -6.09 -12.05 -34.53
C ILE A 355 -4.85 -12.30 -35.43
N THR A 356 -4.09 -11.25 -35.77
CA THR A 356 -2.79 -11.29 -36.43
C THR A 356 -1.66 -10.95 -35.44
N THR A 357 -1.20 -11.95 -34.69
CA THR A 357 0.03 -11.85 -33.89
C THR A 357 1.23 -11.58 -34.82
N TRP A 358 1.87 -10.41 -34.70
CA TRP A 358 3.09 -10.07 -35.45
C TRP A 358 4.30 -10.93 -35.07
N PHE A 359 4.24 -11.63 -33.93
CA PHE A 359 5.20 -12.64 -33.53
C PHE A 359 4.46 -13.89 -33.07
N SER A 360 4.75 -15.02 -33.69
CA SER A 360 4.27 -16.32 -33.22
C SER A 360 4.90 -16.61 -31.85
N LEU A 361 4.06 -16.87 -30.85
CA LEU A 361 4.52 -17.29 -29.54
C LEU A 361 5.42 -18.52 -29.68
N LEU A 362 6.63 -18.46 -29.13
CA LEU A 362 7.52 -19.62 -29.10
C LEU A 362 6.82 -20.75 -28.32
N PRO A 363 6.76 -21.97 -28.87
CA PRO A 363 6.10 -23.08 -28.21
C PRO A 363 6.87 -23.42 -26.93
N ILE A 364 6.32 -23.04 -25.79
CA ILE A 364 6.78 -23.53 -24.49
C ILE A 364 6.33 -25.00 -24.43
N SER A 365 7.28 -25.90 -24.64
CA SER A 365 7.06 -27.34 -24.53
C SER A 365 6.83 -27.71 -23.05
N VAL A 366 5.59 -27.56 -22.58
CA VAL A 366 5.17 -28.18 -21.32
C VAL A 366 4.98 -29.68 -21.61
N PRO A 367 5.71 -30.59 -20.96
CA PRO A 367 5.47 -32.01 -21.12
C PRO A 367 4.08 -32.35 -20.57
N THR A 368 3.19 -32.76 -21.47
CA THR A 368 1.86 -33.26 -21.11
C THR A 368 2.00 -34.55 -20.28
N PRO A 369 1.30 -34.67 -19.13
CA PRO A 369 1.17 -35.97 -18.48
C PRO A 369 0.36 -36.89 -19.41
N LYS A 370 0.97 -38.00 -19.80
CA LYS A 370 0.40 -39.01 -20.70
C LYS A 370 -0.95 -39.52 -20.15
N SER A 371 -2.05 -39.07 -20.74
CA SER A 371 -3.30 -39.83 -20.77
C SER A 371 -3.12 -40.98 -21.76
N ALA A 372 -3.23 -42.21 -21.26
CA ALA A 372 -3.18 -43.41 -22.07
C ALA A 372 -4.52 -43.61 -22.79
N ALA A 373 -4.53 -43.51 -24.12
CA ALA A 373 -5.56 -44.12 -24.95
C ALA A 373 -5.05 -44.39 -26.37
N GLY A 374 -5.17 -45.66 -26.78
CA GLY A 374 -5.36 -46.04 -28.18
C GLY A 374 -4.20 -46.76 -28.88
N GLN A 375 -4.23 -48.10 -28.86
CA GLN A 375 -3.70 -48.89 -29.99
C GLN A 375 -4.88 -49.34 -30.86
N LEU A 376 -4.88 -48.89 -32.10
CA LEU A 376 -5.75 -49.32 -33.19
C LEU A 376 -5.23 -50.63 -33.83
N THR A 377 -6.20 -51.51 -34.10
CA THR A 377 -6.38 -52.38 -35.28
C THR A 377 -5.35 -53.46 -35.66
N SER A 378 -5.85 -54.71 -35.75
CA SER A 378 -5.46 -55.64 -36.83
C SER A 378 -6.62 -56.55 -37.20
N LYS A 379 -6.96 -56.55 -38.48
CA LYS A 379 -7.90 -57.47 -39.17
C LYS A 379 -7.51 -58.94 -38.94
N LYS A 380 -8.50 -59.83 -38.83
CA LYS A 380 -8.50 -61.14 -39.52
C LYS A 380 -9.92 -61.72 -39.63
N SER A 381 -10.20 -62.20 -40.84
CA SER A 381 -11.37 -62.95 -41.30
C SER A 381 -11.49 -64.30 -40.59
N ALA A 382 -12.71 -64.74 -40.26
CA ALA A 382 -13.29 -66.02 -40.72
C ALA A 382 -14.65 -66.30 -40.06
N LYS A 383 -15.54 -66.89 -40.87
CA LYS A 383 -16.87 -67.43 -40.56
C LYS A 383 -16.85 -68.48 -39.45
N HIS A 384 -17.88 -68.56 -38.59
CA HIS A 384 -18.82 -69.70 -38.55
C HIS A 384 -19.94 -69.56 -37.50
N TYR A 385 -20.96 -70.40 -37.70
CA TYR A 385 -22.33 -70.50 -37.21
C TYR A 385 -22.59 -70.50 -35.68
N SER A 386 -23.86 -70.19 -35.37
CA SER A 386 -24.75 -70.68 -34.28
C SER A 386 -24.19 -71.85 -33.45
N ILE A 387 -24.33 -71.88 -32.11
CA ILE A 387 -25.55 -71.90 -31.29
C ILE A 387 -25.29 -71.19 -29.96
#